data_AF-A0A162CBQ9-F1
#
_entry.id   AF-A0A162CBQ9-F1
#
_cell.length_a   1.000
_cell.length_b   1.000
_cell.length_c   1.000
_cell.angle_alpha   90.00
_cell.angle_beta   90.00
_cell.angle_gamma   90.00
#
_symmetry.space_group_name_H-M   'P 1'
#
loop_
_entity.id
_entity.type
_entity.pdbx_description
1 polymer ?
#
loop_
_entity_poly.entity_id
_entity_poly.type
_entity_poly.pdbx_seq_one_letter_code
_entity_poly.pdbx_strand_id
1 'polypeptide(L)' 'MDLTEMALVAAVLSTLGFAVTLIRHVLFKREFYKLKEDMKKHALEHGVNEELWILFVTRSRKMLRF' A
#
# COMPACT_ATOMS: atom_id res chain seq x y z
N MET A 1 -3.45 5.51 -37.66
CA MET A 1 -4.00 6.01 -36.39
C MET A 1 -3.71 7.48 -36.36
N ASP A 2 -4.76 8.29 -36.33
CA ASP A 2 -4.64 9.75 -36.41
C ASP A 2 -4.07 10.32 -35.10
N LEU A 3 -3.52 11.53 -35.11
CA LEU A 3 -2.86 12.11 -33.93
C LEU A 3 -3.80 12.19 -32.71
N THR A 4 -5.07 12.50 -32.98
CA THR A 4 -6.17 12.53 -32.01
C THR A 4 -6.51 11.16 -31.43
N GLU A 5 -6.45 10.10 -32.24
CA GLU A 5 -6.66 8.72 -31.78
C GLU A 5 -5.51 8.28 -30.86
N MET A 6 -4.26 8.63 -31.21
CA MET A 6 -3.09 8.37 -30.37
C MET A 6 -3.17 9.09 -29.02
N ALA A 7 -3.58 10.35 -29.03
CA ALA A 7 -3.77 11.14 -27.82
C ALA A 7 -4.86 10.54 -26.91
N LEU A 8 -5.97 10.08 -27.51
CA LEU A 8 -7.06 9.44 -26.76
C LEU A 8 -6.60 8.14 -26.10
N VAL A 9 -5.88 7.28 -26.82
CA VAL A 9 -5.33 6.03 -26.28
C VAL A 9 -4.35 6.32 -25.14
N ALA A 10 -3.45 7.29 -25.31
CA ALA A 10 -2.50 7.69 -24.27
C ALA A 10 -3.22 8.23 -23.02
N ALA A 11 -4.27 9.03 -23.18
CA ALA A 11 -5.07 9.54 -22.07
C ALA A 11 -5.78 8.42 -21.30
N VAL A 12 -6.36 7.44 -22.00
CA VAL A 12 -7.01 6.28 -21.39
C VAL A 12 -6.00 5.44 -20.61
N LEU A 13 -4.84 5.10 -21.21
CA LEU A 13 -3.79 4.32 -20.55
C LEU A 13 -3.25 5.05 -19.30
N SER A 14 -3.04 6.36 -19.39
CA SER A 14 -2.56 7.18 -18.28
C SER A 14 -3.57 7.20 -17.12
N THR A 15 -4.86 7.34 -17.45
CA THR A 15 -5.94 7.35 -16.45
C THR A 15 -6.07 5.99 -15.77
N LEU A 16 -5.99 4.89 -16.53
CA LEU A 16 -6.00 3.53 -15.99
C LEU A 16 -4.78 3.27 -15.09
N GLY A 17 -3.58 3.67 -15.52
CA GLY A 17 -2.36 3.54 -14.74
C GLY A 17 -2.45 4.33 -13.42
N PHE A 18 -3.00 5.54 -13.46
CA PHE A 18 -3.25 6.34 -12.27
C PHE A 18 -4.28 5.69 -11.35
N ALA A 19 -5.39 5.20 -11.88
CA ALA A 19 -6.42 4.51 -11.10
C ALA A 19 -5.87 3.28 -10.36
N VAL A 20 -5.07 2.45 -11.05
CA VAL A 20 -4.40 1.28 -10.45
C VAL A 20 -3.47 1.72 -9.32
N THR A 21 -2.69 2.78 -9.53
CA THR A 21 -1.77 3.32 -8.52
C THR A 21 -2.53 3.85 -7.30
N LEU A 22 -3.65 4.55 -7.51
CA LEU A 22 -4.49 5.07 -6.45
C LEU A 22 -5.10 3.93 -5.61
N ILE A 23 -5.64 2.90 -6.26
CA ILE A 23 -6.19 1.71 -5.59
C ILE A 23 -5.11 1.06 -4.71
N ARG A 24 -3.91 0.86 -5.26
CA ARG A 24 -2.77 0.29 -4.51
C ARG A 24 -2.39 1.17 -3.32
N HIS A 25 -2.35 2.49 -3.50
CA HIS A 25 -2.05 3.43 -2.42
C HIS A 25 -3.08 3.35 -1.28
N VAL A 26 -4.37 3.28 -1.62
CA VAL A 26 -5.46 3.16 -0.62
C VAL A 26 -5.36 1.83 0.13
N LEU A 27 -5.13 0.72 -0.58
CA LEU A 27 -4.95 -0.61 0.05
C LEU A 27 -3.74 -0.62 0.99
N PHE A 28 -2.61 -0.08 0.53
CA PHE A 28 -1.40 0.05 1.35
C PHE A 28 -1.68 0.88 2.62
N LYS A 29 -2.32 2.05 2.48
CA LYS A 29 -2.64 2.92 3.62
C LYS A 29 -3.55 2.23 4.64
N ARG A 30 -4.53 1.44 4.17
CA ARG A 30 -5.44 0.67 5.02
C ARG A 30 -4.70 -0.40 5.82
N GLU A 31 -3.85 -1.17 5.16
CA GLU A 31 -3.06 -2.22 5.81
C GLU A 31 -2.03 -1.62 6.78
N PHE A 32 -1.38 -0.52 6.41
CA PHE A 32 -0.47 0.20 7.29
C PHE A 32 -1.15 0.73 8.56
N TYR A 33 -2.38 1.24 8.43
CA TYR A 33 -3.15 1.69 9.59
C TYR A 33 -3.45 0.55 10.56
N LYS A 34 -3.85 -0.63 10.05
CA LYS A 34 -4.06 -1.82 10.88
C LYS A 34 -2.77 -2.26 11.58
N LEU A 35 -1.64 -2.28 10.87
CA LEU A 35 -0.35 -2.63 11.47
C LEU A 35 0.01 -1.66 12.61
N LYS A 36 -0.21 -0.36 12.43
CA LYS A 36 0.02 0.64 13.48
C LYS A 36 -0.83 0.37 14.73
N GLU A 37 -2.11 0.07 14.56
CA GLU A 37 -2.99 -0.24 15.69
C GLU A 37 -2.60 -1.54 16.39
N ASP A 38 -2.28 -2.60 15.64
CA ASP A 38 -1.80 -3.86 16.21
C ASP A 38 -0.49 -3.68 16.99
N MET A 39 0.44 -2.88 16.45
CA MET A 39 1.70 -2.57 17.12
C MET A 39 1.50 -1.77 18.41
N LYS A 40 0.59 -0.78 18.40
CA LYS A 40 0.24 -0.04 19.62
C LYS A 40 -0.33 -0.97 20.68
N LYS A 41 -1.25 -1.85 20.30
CA LYS A 41 -1.87 -2.81 21.22
C LYS A 41 -0.81 -3.73 21.82
N HIS A 42 0.06 -4.31 20.99
CA HIS A 42 1.14 -5.17 21.46
C HIS A 42 2.11 -4.43 22.39
N ALA A 43 2.49 -3.20 22.05
CA ALA A 43 3.38 -2.39 22.88
C ALA A 43 2.78 -2.05 24.25
N LEU A 44 1.45 -1.88 24.34
CA LEU A 44 0.75 -1.64 25.61
C LEU A 44 0.67 -2.90 26.47
N GLU A 45 0.48 -4.07 25.86
CA GLU A 45 0.30 -5.34 26.57
C GLU A 45 1.63 -5.99 26.98
N HIS A 46 2.65 -5.91 26.12
CA HIS A 46 3.91 -6.67 26.24
C HIS A 46 5.16 -5.78 26.25
N GLY A 47 4.99 -4.46 26.11
CA GLY A 47 6.11 -3.53 25.95
C GLY A 47 6.71 -3.57 24.54
N VAL A 48 7.77 -2.77 24.34
CA VAL A 48 8.53 -2.76 23.08
C VAL A 48 9.57 -3.87 23.14
N ASN A 49 9.28 -4.98 22.46
CA ASN A 49 10.10 -6.19 22.46
C ASN A 49 10.44 -6.67 21.04
N GLU A 50 11.25 -7.72 20.92
CA GLU A 50 11.66 -8.30 19.62
C GLU A 50 10.45 -8.81 18.81
N GLU A 51 9.40 -9.31 19.47
CA GLU A 51 8.18 -9.76 18.79
C GLU A 51 7.46 -8.62 18.06
N LEU A 52 7.44 -7.42 18.66
CA LEU A 52 6.90 -6.22 18.02
C LEU A 52 7.68 -5.88 16.74
N TRP A 53 9.01 -6.04 16.78
CA TRP A 53 9.88 -5.84 15.63
C TRP A 53 9.62 -6.89 14.53
N ILE A 54 9.51 -8.16 14.90
CA ILE A 54 9.17 -9.26 13.98
C ILE A 54 7.80 -9.02 13.33
N LEU A 55 6.80 -8.57 14.10
CA LEU A 55 5.47 -8.22 13.60
C LEU A 55 5.55 -7.12 12.53
N PHE A 56 6.28 -6.05 12.82
CA PHE A 56 6.51 -4.95 11.89
C PHE A 56 7.17 -5.40 10.60
N VAL A 57 8.29 -6.11 10.68
CA VAL A 57 9.05 -6.57 9.50
C VAL A 57 8.23 -7.53 8.65
N THR A 58 7.56 -8.51 9.29
CA THR A 58 6.78 -9.52 8.59
C THR A 58 5.61 -8.91 7.82
N ARG A 59 4.87 -8.00 8.45
CA ARG A 59 3.70 -7.37 7.81
C ARG A 59 4.10 -6.32 6.79
N SER A 60 5.12 -5.51 7.06
CA SER A 60 5.62 -4.52 6.10
C SER A 60 6.15 -5.18 4.83
N ARG A 61 6.85 -6.32 4.95
CA ARG A 61 7.33 -7.09 3.78
C ARG A 61 6.17 -7.63 2.92
N LYS A 62 5.07 -8.07 3.54
CA LYS A 62 3.86 -8.47 2.80
C LYS A 62 3.21 -7.29 2.09
N MET A 63 3.18 -6.11 2.73
CA MET A 63 2.62 -4.90 2.13
C MET A 63 3.45 -4.38 0.95
N LEU A 64 4.77 -4.63 0.92
CA LEU A 64 5.68 -4.17 -0.13
C LEU A 64 5.92 -5.20 -1.24
N ARG A 65 5.44 -6.45 -1.09
CA ARG A 65 5.41 -7.43 -2.18
C ARG A 65 4.29 -7.04 -3.15
N PHE A 66 4.60 -6.10 -4.03
CA PHE A 66 3.81 -5.75 -5.20
C PHE A 66 4.41 -6.38 -6.46
#